data_AF-A0A7W0XQZ6-F1
#
_entry.id   AF-A0A7W0XQZ6-F1
#
_cell.length_a   1.000
_cell.length_b   1.000
_cell.length_c   1.000
_cell.angle_alpha   90.00
_cell.angle_beta   90.00
_cell.angle_gamma   90.00
#
_symmetry.space_group_name_H-M   'P 1'
#
loop_
_entity.id
_entity.type
_entity.pdbx_description
1 polymer ?
#
loop_
_entity_poly.entity_id
_entity_poly.type
_entity_poly.pdbx_seq_one_letter_code
_entity_poly.pdbx_strand_id
1 'polypeptide(L)'
;MTEEIRANRWRRFEEWDTRPLRLDSFADEDDDAGFKAFSSRNDPLPSLTVDGGHILAMDGVRAEDFDLIDAFIAAHHIDLSIAPEAMAMDARDVARMLVDINVSREPLERLARGMTPAKLAAVVSH
;
A
#
# COMPACT_ATOMS: atom_id res chain seq x y z
N MET A 1 -18.47 -47.09 18.63
CA MET A 1 -18.33 -46.70 17.21
C MET A 1 -19.47 -45.72 16.95
N THR A 2 -19.22 -44.44 17.18
CA THR A 2 -20.23 -43.38 17.04
C THR A 2 -20.37 -43.09 15.55
N GLU A 3 -21.52 -43.45 15.00
CA GLU A 3 -21.87 -43.21 13.60
C GLU A 3 -22.07 -41.70 13.42
N GLU A 4 -21.12 -41.03 12.78
CA GLU A 4 -21.26 -39.63 12.39
C GLU A 4 -22.44 -39.51 11.41
N ILE A 5 -23.51 -38.85 11.86
CA ILE A 5 -24.63 -38.47 10.99
C ILE A 5 -24.09 -37.50 9.95
N ARG A 6 -23.74 -38.02 8.77
CA ARG A 6 -23.35 -37.20 7.62
C ARG A 6 -24.62 -36.49 7.15
N ALA A 7 -24.77 -35.22 7.53
CA ALA A 7 -25.87 -34.38 7.05
C ALA A 7 -26.00 -34.51 5.52
N ASN A 8 -27.22 -34.56 4.99
CA ASN A 8 -27.48 -34.73 3.57
C ASN A 8 -26.82 -33.57 2.78
N ARG A 9 -25.60 -33.81 2.29
CA ARG A 9 -24.78 -32.81 1.62
C ARG A 9 -25.05 -32.90 0.14
N TRP A 10 -25.32 -31.74 -0.47
CA TRP A 10 -25.62 -31.67 -1.88
C TRP A 10 -24.37 -32.03 -2.68
N ARG A 11 -24.49 -32.96 -3.64
CA ARG A 11 -23.39 -33.46 -4.48
C ARG A 11 -22.52 -32.35 -5.10
N ARG A 12 -23.13 -31.21 -5.42
CA ARG A 12 -22.43 -30.02 -5.93
C ARG A 12 -21.34 -29.50 -4.98
N PHE A 13 -21.57 -29.53 -3.67
CA PHE A 13 -20.57 -29.06 -2.70
C PHE A 13 -19.43 -30.07 -2.53
N GLU A 14 -19.69 -31.38 -2.64
CA GLU A 14 -18.62 -32.39 -2.62
C GLU A 14 -17.67 -32.22 -3.81
N GLU A 15 -18.22 -31.98 -5.01
CA GLU A 15 -17.42 -31.67 -6.20
C GLU A 15 -16.60 -30.39 -6.02
N TRP A 16 -17.13 -29.38 -5.31
CA TRP A 16 -16.40 -28.14 -5.05
C TRP A 16 -15.25 -28.32 -4.07
N ASP A 17 -15.41 -29.14 -3.05
CA ASP A 17 -14.36 -29.47 -2.07
C ASP A 17 -13.13 -30.09 -2.73
N THR A 18 -13.31 -30.85 -3.81
CA THR A 18 -12.21 -31.46 -4.57
C THR A 18 -11.50 -30.52 -5.54
N ARG A 19 -12.00 -29.29 -5.73
CA ARG A 19 -11.37 -28.33 -6.65
C ARG A 19 -10.03 -27.86 -6.07
N PRO A 20 -8.98 -27.68 -6.90
CA PRO A 20 -7.68 -27.22 -6.44
C PRO A 20 -7.72 -25.94 -5.58
N LEU A 21 -8.61 -24.99 -5.90
CA LEU A 21 -8.81 -23.76 -5.14
C LEU A 21 -9.14 -23.99 -3.65
N ARG A 22 -9.82 -25.09 -3.31
CA ARG A 22 -10.15 -25.42 -1.92
C ARG A 22 -8.95 -25.93 -1.11
N LEU A 23 -7.83 -26.19 -1.77
CA LEU A 23 -6.57 -26.58 -1.13
C LEU A 23 -5.72 -25.36 -0.78
N ASP A 24 -6.05 -24.17 -1.30
CA ASP A 24 -5.40 -22.92 -0.94
C ASP A 24 -5.81 -22.52 0.48
N SER A 25 -4.84 -22.00 1.24
CA SER A 25 -5.09 -21.51 2.60
C SER A 25 -5.46 -20.04 2.55
N PHE A 26 -6.74 -19.74 2.76
CA PHE A 26 -7.24 -18.38 2.92
C PHE A 26 -7.27 -18.03 4.41
N ALA A 27 -6.83 -16.81 4.73
CA ALA A 27 -6.93 -16.23 6.05
C ALA A 27 -7.77 -14.96 5.98
N ASP A 28 -8.49 -14.67 7.06
CA ASP A 28 -9.14 -13.37 7.24
C ASP A 28 -8.09 -12.27 7.44
N GLU A 29 -8.46 -11.03 7.13
CA GLU A 29 -7.58 -9.88 7.36
C GLU A 29 -7.34 -9.65 8.86
N ASP A 30 -6.10 -9.30 9.21
CA ASP A 30 -5.69 -8.91 10.55
C ASP A 30 -4.63 -7.80 10.49
N ASP A 31 -5.06 -6.54 10.68
CA ASP A 31 -4.17 -5.38 10.64
C ASP A 31 -3.09 -5.39 11.75
N ASP A 32 -3.37 -5.98 12.92
CA ASP A 32 -2.42 -5.96 14.05
C ASP A 32 -1.27 -6.95 13.82
N ALA A 33 -1.57 -8.08 13.18
CA ALA A 33 -0.57 -9.06 12.77
C ALA A 33 0.09 -8.71 11.42
N GLY A 34 -0.34 -7.62 10.76
CA GLY A 34 0.13 -7.24 9.42
C GLY A 34 -0.41 -8.12 8.29
N PHE A 35 -1.43 -8.94 8.54
CA PHE A 35 -2.12 -9.75 7.52
C PHE A 35 -3.20 -8.94 6.81
N LYS A 36 -2.78 -7.89 6.13
CA LYS A 36 -3.66 -7.13 5.23
C LYS A 36 -2.88 -6.64 4.02
N ALA A 37 -3.47 -6.81 2.84
CA ALA A 37 -2.79 -6.50 1.60
C ALA A 37 -2.61 -4.99 1.37
N PHE A 38 -3.64 -4.19 1.66
CA PHE A 38 -3.65 -2.74 1.45
C PHE A 38 -4.58 -2.04 2.46
N SER A 39 -4.34 -0.74 2.69
CA SER A 39 -5.23 0.13 3.48
C SER A 39 -5.47 -0.40 4.89
N SER A 40 -4.40 -0.86 5.55
CA SER A 40 -4.44 -1.21 6.95
C SER A 40 -4.75 0.04 7.78
N ARG A 41 -5.46 -0.14 8.91
CA ARG A 41 -5.65 0.96 9.87
C ARG A 41 -4.34 1.44 10.47
N ASN A 42 -3.31 0.59 10.42
CA ASN A 42 -1.97 0.86 10.95
C ASN A 42 -1.04 1.49 9.90
N ASP A 43 -1.47 1.59 8.64
CA ASP A 43 -0.68 2.27 7.61
C ASP A 43 -0.63 3.77 7.91
N PRO A 44 0.54 4.41 7.79
CA PRO A 44 0.66 5.84 8.04
C PRO A 44 -0.05 6.67 6.97
N LEU A 45 -0.52 7.86 7.36
CA LEU A 45 -1.05 8.82 6.41
C LEU A 45 0.10 9.53 5.66
N PRO A 46 -0.05 9.76 4.34
CA PRO A 46 0.95 10.46 3.54
C PRO A 46 1.25 11.84 4.11
N SER A 47 2.50 12.08 4.50
CA SER A 47 2.92 13.38 5.01
C SER A 47 4.42 13.57 4.85
N LEU A 48 4.85 14.82 4.65
CA LEU A 48 6.26 15.17 4.54
C LEU A 48 6.49 16.57 5.10
N THR A 49 7.45 16.71 6.01
CA THR A 49 7.91 18.00 6.53
C THR A 49 9.38 18.17 6.20
N VAL A 50 9.73 19.29 5.59
CA VAL A 50 11.11 19.61 5.16
C VAL A 50 11.53 20.95 5.75
N ASP A 51 12.76 21.04 6.26
CA ASP A 51 13.39 22.28 6.69
C ASP A 51 14.86 22.30 6.27
N GLY A 52 15.32 23.43 5.73
CA GLY A 52 16.73 23.60 5.34
C GLY A 52 17.30 22.56 4.38
N GLY A 53 16.45 21.89 3.58
CA GLY A 53 16.87 20.79 2.70
C GLY A 53 17.01 19.43 3.40
N HIS A 54 16.49 19.30 4.62
CA HIS A 54 16.44 18.06 5.38
C HIS A 54 14.99 17.68 5.71
N ILE A 55 14.69 16.39 5.69
CA ILE A 55 13.37 15.89 6.10
C ILE A 55 13.31 15.85 7.62
N LEU A 56 12.33 16.55 8.20
CA LEU A 56 12.06 16.56 9.64
C LEU A 56 11.03 15.49 10.06
N ALA A 57 10.13 15.13 9.15
CA ALA A 57 9.17 14.06 9.35
C ALA A 57 8.70 13.49 8.01
N MET A 58 8.45 12.19 7.96
CA MET A 58 7.96 11.44 6.79
C MET A 58 6.90 10.44 7.24
N ASP A 59 5.74 10.45 6.59
CA ASP A 59 4.63 9.52 6.81
C ASP A 59 4.29 9.34 8.31
N GLY A 60 4.20 10.46 9.03
CA GLY A 60 3.86 10.49 10.45
C GLY A 60 5.02 10.18 11.42
N VAL A 61 6.18 9.76 10.91
CA VAL A 61 7.37 9.48 11.73
C VAL A 61 8.30 10.70 11.73
N ARG A 62 8.80 11.09 12.91
CA ARG A 62 9.76 12.19 13.06
C ARG A 62 11.16 11.70 12.74
N ALA A 63 12.04 12.59 12.26
CA ALA A 63 13.41 12.23 11.90
C ALA A 63 14.23 11.65 13.07
N GLU A 64 13.90 12.02 14.31
CA GLU A 64 14.51 11.47 15.53
C GLU A 64 14.09 10.01 15.82
N ASP A 65 12.96 9.57 15.27
CA ASP A 65 12.37 8.24 15.44
C ASP A 65 12.55 7.35 14.19
N PHE A 66 13.27 7.83 13.17
CA PHE A 66 13.53 7.07 11.95
C PHE A 66 14.30 5.79 12.24
N ASP A 67 13.82 4.70 11.67
CA ASP A 67 14.61 3.48 11.57
C ASP A 67 15.60 3.55 10.39
N LEU A 68 16.28 2.44 10.12
CA LEU A 68 17.25 2.36 9.02
C LEU A 68 16.61 2.60 7.64
N ILE A 69 15.38 2.12 7.43
CA ILE A 69 14.65 2.23 6.17
C ILE A 69 14.20 3.68 5.99
N ASP A 70 13.60 4.27 7.02
CA ASP A 70 13.14 5.66 6.98
C ASP A 70 14.30 6.61 6.69
N ALA A 71 15.40 6.46 7.42
CA ALA A 71 16.59 7.28 7.25
C ALA A 71 17.18 7.13 5.84
N PHE A 72 17.19 5.92 5.27
CA PHE A 72 17.72 5.68 3.94
C PHE A 72 16.83 6.29 2.83
N ILE A 73 15.51 6.17 2.97
CA ILE A 73 14.55 6.78 2.03
C ILE A 73 14.68 8.30 2.10
N ALA A 74 14.65 8.86 3.31
CA ALA A 74 14.71 10.30 3.53
C ALA A 74 16.03 10.91 3.01
N ALA A 75 17.15 10.22 3.15
CA ALA A 75 18.45 10.73 2.72
C ALA A 75 18.69 10.64 1.20
N HIS A 76 18.03 9.72 0.49
CA HIS A 76 18.47 9.35 -0.87
C HIS A 76 17.38 9.24 -1.93
N HIS A 77 16.10 9.10 -1.58
CA HIS A 77 15.07 8.69 -2.54
C HIS A 77 13.99 9.73 -2.81
N ILE A 78 13.87 10.75 -1.95
CA ILE A 78 12.91 11.83 -2.13
C ILE A 78 13.61 13.05 -2.73
N ASP A 79 13.18 13.45 -3.93
CA ASP A 79 13.59 14.71 -4.55
C ASP A 79 12.84 15.87 -3.90
N LEU A 80 13.52 16.58 -3.00
CA LEU A 80 12.97 17.70 -2.25
C LEU A 80 12.55 18.89 -3.13
N SER A 81 13.05 18.98 -4.36
CA SER A 81 12.62 20.04 -5.29
C SER A 81 11.24 19.77 -5.89
N ILE A 82 10.84 18.51 -5.98
CA ILE A 82 9.56 18.06 -6.55
C ILE A 82 8.54 17.75 -5.45
N ALA A 83 9.00 17.36 -4.26
CA ALA A 83 8.15 16.89 -3.18
C ALA A 83 6.99 17.84 -2.80
N PRO A 84 7.15 19.18 -2.75
CA PRO A 84 6.03 20.08 -2.46
C PRO A 84 4.88 19.99 -3.48
N GLU A 85 5.20 19.82 -4.77
CA GLU A 85 4.21 19.64 -5.83
C GLU A 85 3.56 18.26 -5.71
N ALA A 86 4.38 17.21 -5.68
CA ALA A 86 3.90 15.83 -5.71
C ALA A 86 3.07 15.46 -4.47
N MET A 87 3.45 15.93 -3.29
CA MET A 87 2.70 15.66 -2.05
C MET A 87 1.38 16.43 -1.97
N ALA A 88 1.31 17.62 -2.58
CA ALA A 88 0.10 18.46 -2.61
C ALA A 88 -0.97 17.96 -3.59
N MET A 89 -0.59 17.22 -4.65
CA MET A 89 -1.57 16.64 -5.58
C MET A 89 -2.46 15.61 -4.88
N ASP A 90 -3.74 15.56 -5.22
CA ASP A 90 -4.61 14.48 -4.73
C ASP A 90 -4.14 13.13 -5.28
N ALA A 91 -4.09 12.10 -4.43
CA ALA A 91 -3.59 10.79 -4.83
C ALA A 91 -4.45 10.17 -5.95
N ARG A 92 -5.76 10.45 -5.98
CA ARG A 92 -6.68 10.00 -7.04
C ARG A 92 -6.38 10.68 -8.37
N ASP A 93 -5.95 11.93 -8.35
CA ASP A 93 -5.59 12.63 -9.59
C ASP A 93 -4.34 12.02 -10.22
N VAL A 94 -3.34 11.68 -9.41
CA VAL A 94 -2.17 10.92 -9.89
C VAL A 94 -2.58 9.52 -10.36
N ALA A 95 -3.51 8.84 -9.66
CA ALA A 95 -4.00 7.53 -10.06
C ALA A 95 -4.68 7.56 -11.44
N ARG A 96 -5.46 8.62 -11.73
CA ARG A 96 -6.03 8.85 -13.06
C ARG A 96 -4.96 9.06 -14.12
N MET A 97 -3.90 9.79 -13.80
CA MET A 97 -2.77 9.97 -14.71
C MET A 97 -2.08 8.66 -15.08
N LEU A 98 -1.99 7.68 -14.16
CA LEU A 98 -1.37 6.37 -14.43
C LEU A 98 -2.09 5.56 -15.51
N VAL A 99 -3.40 5.75 -15.64
CA VAL A 99 -4.25 5.00 -16.60
C VAL A 99 -4.69 5.84 -17.80
N ASP A 100 -4.34 7.13 -17.83
CA ASP A 100 -4.67 8.02 -18.94
C ASP A 100 -3.65 7.85 -20.08
N ILE A 101 -4.14 7.37 -21.22
CA ILE A 101 -3.35 7.17 -22.44
C ILE A 101 -2.74 8.46 -23.01
N ASN A 102 -3.24 9.64 -22.61
CA ASN A 102 -2.72 10.94 -23.03
C ASN A 102 -1.59 11.44 -22.15
N VAL A 103 -1.34 10.79 -20.99
CA VAL A 103 -0.25 11.14 -20.09
C VAL A 103 0.96 10.27 -20.41
N SER A 104 2.07 10.91 -20.76
CA SER A 104 3.32 10.19 -20.99
C SER A 104 3.96 9.76 -19.65
N ARG A 105 4.91 8.82 -19.74
CA ARG A 105 5.62 8.27 -18.57
C ARG A 105 6.45 9.31 -17.81
N GLU A 106 7.06 10.27 -18.52
CA GLU A 106 8.05 11.20 -17.94
C GLU A 106 7.48 12.06 -16.79
N PRO A 107 6.31 12.71 -16.93
CA PRO A 107 5.65 13.39 -15.81
C PRO A 107 5.38 12.50 -14.59
N LEU A 108 4.99 11.24 -14.82
CA LEU A 108 4.69 10.28 -13.75
C LEU A 108 5.96 9.90 -12.98
N GLU A 109 7.06 9.63 -13.67
CA GLU A 109 8.35 9.35 -13.03
C GLU A 109 8.88 10.53 -12.23
N ARG A 110 8.74 11.74 -12.78
CA ARG A 110 9.12 12.96 -12.09
C ARG A 110 8.33 13.10 -10.78
N LEU A 111 7.00 12.98 -10.85
CA LEU A 111 6.13 13.07 -9.68
C LEU A 111 6.45 11.99 -8.64
N ALA A 112 6.67 10.74 -9.07
CA ALA A 112 6.96 9.63 -8.17
C ALA A 112 8.23 9.86 -7.33
N ARG A 113 9.24 10.55 -7.85
CA ARG A 113 10.46 10.92 -7.09
C ARG A 113 10.21 11.90 -5.96
N GLY A 114 9.13 12.67 -6.00
CA GLY A 114 8.74 13.60 -4.93
C GLY A 114 7.77 13.00 -3.91
N MET A 115 7.33 11.75 -4.08
CA MET A 115 6.31 11.14 -3.23
C MET A 115 6.94 10.31 -2.11
N THR A 116 6.32 10.33 -0.93
CA THR A 116 6.66 9.41 0.16
C THR A 116 6.13 8.00 -0.12
N PRO A 117 6.64 6.97 0.57
CA PRO A 117 6.12 5.60 0.47
C PRO A 117 4.60 5.51 0.66
N ALA A 118 4.05 6.15 1.71
CA ALA A 118 2.61 6.14 1.95
C ALA A 118 1.85 6.86 0.83
N LYS A 119 2.41 7.94 0.26
CA LYS A 119 1.79 8.63 -0.87
C LYS A 119 1.71 7.74 -2.10
N LEU A 120 2.78 7.03 -2.44
CA LEU A 120 2.81 6.09 -3.56
C LEU A 120 1.79 4.95 -3.37
N ALA A 121 1.74 4.37 -2.16
CA ALA A 121 0.76 3.35 -1.81
C ALA A 121 -0.68 3.88 -1.95
N ALA A 122 -0.95 5.09 -1.47
CA ALA A 122 -2.25 5.74 -1.59
C ALA A 122 -2.67 5.90 -3.06
N VAL A 123 -1.76 6.34 -3.94
CA VAL A 123 -2.02 6.51 -5.38
C VAL A 123 -2.50 5.22 -6.03
N VAL A 124 -1.83 4.09 -5.78
CA VAL A 124 -2.18 2.81 -6.42
C VAL A 124 -3.38 2.10 -5.77
N SER A 125 -3.83 2.58 -4.60
CA SER A 125 -4.97 2.01 -3.87
C SER A 125 -6.33 2.64 -4.23
N HIS A 126 -6.35 3.63 -5.14
CA HIS A 126 -7.57 4.28 -5.65
C HIS A 126 -8.22 3.54 -6.81
#